data_AF-A0A938PKQ2-F1
#
_entry.id   AF-A0A938PKQ2-F1
#
_cell.length_a   1.000
_cell.length_b   1.000
_cell.length_c   1.000
_cell.angle_alpha   90.00
_cell.angle_beta   90.00
_cell.angle_gamma   90.00
#
_symmetry.space_group_name_H-M   'P 1'
#
loop_
_entity.id
_entity.type
_entity.pdbx_description
1 polymer ?
#
loop_
_entity_poly.entity_id
_entity_poly.type
_entity_poly.pdbx_seq_one_letter_code
_entity_poly.pdbx_strand_id
1 'polypeptide(L)'
;MRIPDARLDEVRMQGFTVVEQFLDRETLAAAQEALWKVFPTPAQYFADPAHHKGYTRSQFAGMRLFPYPSWALNRLAILPDLVDAAERLCETKDLHLYKVEQKSRRVAGFCTYMILWNLLVGTRGFEPPTT
;
A
#
# COMPACT_ATOMS: atom_id res chain seq x y z
N MET A 1 -12.84 -3.67 -9.41
CA MET A 1 -12.98 -3.00 -10.71
C MET A 1 -11.70 -3.22 -11.52
N ARG A 2 -11.79 -3.84 -12.69
CA ARG A 2 -10.61 -4.05 -13.57
C ARG A 2 -10.07 -2.70 -14.07
N ILE A 3 -8.74 -2.53 -14.00
CA ILE A 3 -8.07 -1.32 -14.49
C ILE A 3 -8.07 -1.31 -16.04
N PRO A 4 -8.62 -0.27 -16.70
CA PRO A 4 -8.66 -0.18 -18.15
C PRO A 4 -7.26 -0.07 -18.78
N ASP A 5 -7.11 -0.62 -19.98
CA ASP A 5 -5.87 -0.60 -20.77
C ASP A 5 -5.33 0.82 -20.99
N ALA A 6 -6.22 1.79 -21.22
CA ALA A 6 -5.86 3.20 -21.36
C ALA A 6 -5.13 3.76 -20.13
N ARG A 7 -5.46 3.28 -18.91
CA ARG A 7 -4.76 3.67 -17.68
C ARG A 7 -3.38 3.03 -17.58
N LEU A 8 -3.21 1.82 -18.12
CA LEU A 8 -1.89 1.19 -18.20
C LEU A 8 -1.00 1.90 -19.22
N ASP A 9 -1.58 2.39 -20.31
CA ASP A 9 -0.87 3.21 -21.29
C ASP A 9 -0.42 4.54 -20.69
N GLU A 10 -1.25 5.18 -19.86
CA GLU A 10 -0.83 6.35 -19.06
C GLU A 10 0.40 6.02 -18.19
N VAL A 11 0.44 4.85 -17.54
CA VAL A 11 1.62 4.44 -16.76
C VAL A 11 2.85 4.29 -17.66
N ARG A 12 2.72 3.66 -18.83
CA ARG A 12 3.85 3.51 -19.78
C ARG A 12 4.37 4.86 -20.26
N MET A 13 3.48 5.83 -20.48
CA MET A 13 3.83 7.13 -21.04
C MET A 13 4.29 8.15 -19.98
N GLN A 14 3.69 8.12 -18.79
CA GLN A 14 3.86 9.15 -17.75
C GLN A 14 4.54 8.62 -16.48
N GLY A 15 4.68 7.30 -16.36
CA GLY A 15 5.21 6.64 -15.16
C GLY A 15 4.20 6.46 -14.03
N PHE A 16 2.96 6.97 -14.16
CA PHE A 16 1.90 6.82 -13.18
C PHE A 16 0.50 6.97 -13.81
N THR A 17 -0.53 6.55 -13.07
CA THR A 17 -1.94 6.83 -13.38
C THR A 17 -2.74 6.96 -12.09
N VAL A 18 -3.95 7.52 -12.17
CA VAL A 18 -4.89 7.62 -11.05
C VAL A 18 -6.17 6.85 -11.40
N VAL A 19 -6.53 5.91 -10.53
CA VAL A 19 -7.76 5.13 -10.62
C VAL A 19 -8.67 5.51 -9.47
N GLU A 20 -9.69 6.32 -9.77
CA GLU A 20 -10.67 6.73 -8.78
C GLU A 20 -11.60 5.58 -8.40
N GLN A 21 -12.08 5.58 -7.15
CA GLN A 21 -13.03 4.58 -6.66
C GLN A 21 -12.57 3.13 -6.88
N PHE A 22 -11.25 2.90 -6.85
CA PHE A 22 -10.67 1.58 -7.08
C PHE A 22 -11.16 0.54 -6.06
N LEU A 23 -11.32 0.96 -4.81
CA LEU A 23 -11.90 0.13 -3.75
C LEU A 23 -13.41 0.31 -3.72
N ASP A 24 -14.12 -0.81 -3.62
CA ASP A 24 -15.54 -0.78 -3.27
C ASP A 24 -15.74 -0.29 -1.82
N ARG A 25 -16.96 0.16 -1.52
CA ARG A 25 -17.29 0.80 -0.23
C ARG A 25 -17.09 -0.15 0.95
N GLU A 26 -17.38 -1.44 0.78
CA GLU A 26 -17.27 -2.44 1.84
C GLU A 26 -15.79 -2.72 2.15
N THR A 27 -14.97 -2.91 1.11
CA THR A 27 -13.52 -3.09 1.25
C THR A 27 -12.87 -1.88 1.89
N LEU A 28 -13.25 -0.67 1.47
CA LEU A 28 -12.74 0.56 2.06
C LEU A 28 -13.11 0.65 3.55
N ALA A 29 -14.38 0.44 3.90
CA ALA A 29 -14.83 0.50 5.29
C ALA A 29 -14.14 -0.55 6.17
N ALA A 30 -14.03 -1.79 5.70
CA ALA A 30 -13.36 -2.86 6.44
C ALA A 30 -11.88 -2.57 6.66
N ALA A 31 -11.20 -2.00 5.66
CA ALA A 31 -9.82 -1.57 5.79
C ALA A 31 -9.68 -0.43 6.80
N GLN A 32 -10.57 0.58 6.75
CA GLN A 32 -10.57 1.71 7.68
C GLN A 32 -10.77 1.25 9.13
N GLU A 33 -11.73 0.36 9.38
CA GLU A 33 -11.93 -0.22 10.72
C GLU A 33 -10.72 -1.02 11.19
N ALA A 34 -10.06 -1.74 10.28
CA ALA A 34 -8.86 -2.48 10.59
C ALA A 34 -7.65 -1.59 10.94
N LEU A 35 -7.62 -0.32 10.52
CA LEU A 35 -6.57 0.63 10.90
C LEU A 35 -6.49 0.79 12.41
N TRP A 36 -7.64 0.77 13.11
CA TRP A 36 -7.71 0.93 14.57
C TRP A 36 -7.12 -0.25 15.35
N LYS A 37 -6.88 -1.39 14.69
CA LYS A 37 -6.15 -2.53 15.27
C LYS A 37 -4.63 -2.32 15.23
N VAL A 38 -4.16 -1.43 14.35
CA VAL A 38 -2.73 -1.19 14.11
C VAL A 38 -2.28 0.14 14.69
N PHE A 39 -3.18 1.13 14.72
CA PHE A 39 -2.93 2.49 15.14
C PHE A 39 -3.99 2.96 16.15
N PRO A 40 -3.65 3.88 17.05
CA PRO A 40 -4.65 4.53 17.89
C PRO A 40 -5.64 5.32 17.03
N THR A 41 -6.89 5.37 17.48
CA THR A 41 -7.87 6.33 16.96
C THR A 41 -7.43 7.77 17.25
N PRO A 42 -7.93 8.79 16.52
CA PRO A 42 -7.63 10.18 16.84
C PRO A 42 -7.95 10.54 18.29
N ALA A 43 -9.11 10.10 18.80
CA ALA A 43 -9.50 10.36 20.19
C ALA A 43 -8.52 9.76 21.20
N GLN A 44 -8.08 8.51 21.00
CA GLN A 44 -7.07 7.87 21.84
C GLN A 44 -5.71 8.58 21.75
N TYR A 45 -5.29 8.96 20.54
CA TYR A 45 -4.03 9.66 20.34
C TYR A 45 -4.02 11.02 21.04
N PHE A 46 -5.11 11.80 20.97
CA PHE A 46 -5.20 13.12 21.58
C PHE A 46 -5.46 13.08 23.09
N ALA A 47 -6.00 11.97 23.62
CA ALA A 47 -6.15 11.79 25.06
C ALA A 47 -4.81 11.63 25.78
N ASP A 48 -3.83 10.94 25.17
CA ASP A 48 -2.46 10.87 25.69
C ASP A 48 -1.40 10.88 24.57
N PRO A 49 -1.06 12.07 24.04
CA PRO A 49 -0.05 12.19 22.99
C PRO A 49 1.34 11.74 23.45
N ALA A 50 1.61 11.74 24.76
CA ALA A 50 2.92 11.39 25.31
C ALA A 50 3.16 9.87 25.25
N HIS A 51 2.10 9.07 25.42
CA HIS A 51 2.12 7.62 25.25
C HIS A 51 2.35 7.22 23.78
N HIS A 52 2.00 8.08 22.83
CA HIS A 52 2.04 7.82 21.39
C HIS A 52 3.22 8.50 20.66
N LYS A 53 4.26 8.95 21.37
CA LYS A 53 5.48 9.55 20.79
C LYS A 53 6.14 8.69 19.71
N GLY A 54 5.97 7.37 19.76
CA GLY A 54 6.47 6.44 18.74
C GLY A 54 5.93 6.65 17.32
N TYR A 55 4.84 7.42 17.16
CA TYR A 55 4.25 7.77 15.85
C TYR A 55 4.71 9.13 15.31
N THR A 56 5.43 9.93 16.09
CA THR A 56 5.83 11.31 15.71
C THR A 56 7.33 11.56 15.72
N ARG A 57 8.13 10.60 16.16
CA ARG A 57 9.58 10.74 16.34
C ARG A 57 10.39 10.89 15.04
N SER A 58 9.88 10.43 13.90
CA SER A 58 10.56 10.57 12.60
C SER A 58 9.58 10.43 11.44
N GLN A 59 10.02 10.71 10.22
CA GLN A 59 9.24 10.48 8.99
C GLN A 59 8.88 9.00 8.75
N PHE A 60 9.54 8.08 9.46
CA PHE A 60 9.29 6.63 9.41
C PHE A 60 8.63 6.11 10.70
N ALA A 61 8.35 6.98 11.66
CA ALA A 61 7.69 6.63 12.90
C ALA A 61 6.29 6.05 12.62
N GLY A 62 5.95 4.95 13.29
CA GLY A 62 4.69 4.25 13.05
C GLY A 62 4.66 3.40 11.78
N MET A 63 5.76 3.26 11.04
CA MET A 63 5.76 2.37 9.88
C MET A 63 5.54 0.92 10.34
N ARG A 64 4.60 0.25 9.67
CA ARG A 64 4.35 -1.18 9.83
C ARG A 64 4.64 -1.88 8.52
N LEU A 65 5.34 -3.01 8.65
CA LEU A 65 5.62 -3.90 7.54
C LEU A 65 4.53 -4.96 7.47
N PHE A 66 4.23 -5.37 6.25
CA PHE A 66 3.37 -6.51 5.99
C PHE A 66 4.02 -7.82 6.49
N PRO A 67 3.24 -8.81 6.98
CA PRO A 67 1.78 -8.77 7.13
C PRO A 67 1.32 -8.02 8.38
N TYR A 68 0.14 -7.39 8.27
CA TYR A 68 -0.54 -6.70 9.36
C TYR A 68 -1.42 -7.67 10.17
N PRO A 69 -1.76 -7.33 11.43
CA PRO A 69 -2.69 -8.12 12.27
C PRO A 69 -4.16 -7.96 11.81
N SER A 70 -4.40 -7.82 10.52
CA SER A 70 -5.74 -7.77 9.93
C SER A 70 -5.73 -8.24 8.48
N TRP A 71 -6.57 -9.23 8.18
CA TRP A 71 -6.80 -9.67 6.81
C TRP A 71 -7.33 -8.55 5.92
N ALA A 72 -8.21 -7.69 6.45
CA ALA A 72 -8.76 -6.57 5.68
C ALA A 72 -7.70 -5.58 5.20
N LEU A 73 -6.57 -5.45 5.91
CA LEU A 73 -5.42 -4.66 5.46
C LEU A 73 -4.53 -5.47 4.51
N ASN A 74 -4.25 -6.73 4.83
CA ASN A 74 -3.38 -7.58 4.02
C ASN A 74 -3.93 -7.79 2.61
N ARG A 75 -5.25 -7.97 2.47
CA ARG A 75 -5.88 -8.20 1.17
C ARG A 75 -5.73 -7.03 0.19
N LEU A 76 -5.53 -5.81 0.68
CA LEU A 76 -5.36 -4.62 -0.18
C LEU A 76 -4.10 -4.72 -1.05
N ALA A 77 -3.05 -5.39 -0.55
CA ALA A 77 -1.80 -5.57 -1.28
C ALA A 77 -1.90 -6.57 -2.45
N ILE A 78 -2.95 -7.39 -2.46
CA ILE A 78 -3.13 -8.52 -3.38
C ILE A 78 -4.54 -8.52 -3.99
N LEU A 79 -5.13 -7.35 -4.18
CA LEU A 79 -6.44 -7.24 -4.82
C LEU A 79 -6.37 -7.80 -6.25
N PRO A 80 -7.33 -8.65 -6.67
CA PRO A 80 -7.27 -9.31 -7.98
C PRO A 80 -7.09 -8.33 -9.15
N ASP A 81 -7.78 -7.19 -9.12
CA ASP A 81 -7.67 -6.17 -10.17
C ASP A 81 -6.33 -5.43 -10.16
N LEU A 82 -5.68 -5.35 -9.00
CA LEU A 82 -4.35 -4.76 -8.86
C LEU A 82 -3.29 -5.73 -9.37
N VAL A 83 -3.46 -7.03 -9.08
CA VAL A 83 -2.62 -8.10 -9.61
C VAL A 83 -2.75 -8.18 -11.12
N ASP A 84 -3.96 -8.20 -11.68
CA ASP A 84 -4.21 -8.17 -13.14
C ASP A 84 -3.48 -7.00 -13.81
N ALA A 85 -3.57 -5.79 -13.23
CA ALA A 85 -2.90 -4.63 -13.76
C ALA A 85 -1.36 -4.75 -13.73
N ALA A 86 -0.79 -5.27 -12.64
CA ALA A 86 0.65 -5.50 -12.56
C ALA A 86 1.11 -6.60 -13.52
N GLU A 87 0.35 -7.69 -13.67
CA GLU A 87 0.68 -8.74 -14.64
C GLU A 87 0.71 -8.20 -16.06
N ARG A 88 -0.24 -7.34 -16.40
CA ARG A 88 -0.34 -6.71 -17.73
C ARG A 88 0.67 -5.60 -17.97
N LEU A 89 1.12 -4.90 -16.93
CA LEU A 89 2.19 -3.90 -17.01
C LEU A 89 3.56 -4.55 -17.12
N CYS A 90 3.78 -5.65 -16.38
CA CYS A 90 5.06 -6.36 -16.36
C CYS A 90 5.15 -7.49 -17.40
N GLU A 91 4.07 -7.75 -18.13
CA GLU A 91 3.95 -8.80 -19.15
C GLU A 91 4.32 -10.20 -18.62
N THR A 92 4.03 -10.45 -17.34
CA THR A 92 4.34 -11.71 -16.66
C THR A 92 3.33 -12.00 -15.56
N LYS A 93 3.11 -13.29 -15.30
CA LYS A 93 2.32 -13.77 -14.15
C LYS A 93 3.19 -14.16 -12.95
N ASP A 94 4.51 -14.19 -13.13
CA ASP A 94 5.46 -14.52 -12.07
C ASP A 94 5.80 -13.25 -11.26
N LEU A 95 4.85 -12.81 -10.46
CA LEU A 95 4.98 -11.62 -9.62
C LEU A 95 5.18 -12.01 -8.16
N HIS A 96 6.14 -11.36 -7.51
CA HIS A 96 6.45 -11.55 -6.10
C HIS A 96 6.22 -10.24 -5.36
N LEU A 97 5.43 -10.30 -4.29
CA LEU A 97 5.19 -9.13 -3.46
C LEU A 97 6.44 -8.82 -2.64
N TYR A 98 7.24 -7.86 -3.10
CA TYR A 98 8.49 -7.49 -2.43
C TYR A 98 8.26 -6.69 -1.15
N LYS A 99 7.42 -5.66 -1.22
CA LYS A 99 7.22 -4.76 -0.07
C LYS A 99 5.86 -4.08 -0.08
N VAL A 100 5.25 -4.04 1.09
CA VAL A 100 4.08 -3.22 1.39
C VAL A 100 4.37 -2.45 2.67
N GLU A 101 4.28 -1.13 2.59
CA GLU A 101 4.50 -0.25 3.73
C GLU A 101 3.21 0.46 4.08
N GLN A 102 2.86 0.41 5.36
CA GLN A 102 1.81 1.24 5.91
C GLN A 102 2.44 2.35 6.73
N LYS A 103 2.11 3.59 6.39
CA LYS A 103 2.62 4.78 7.09
C LYS A 103 1.45 5.58 7.63
N SER A 104 1.54 5.91 8.91
CA SER A 104 0.77 7.00 9.51
C SER A 104 1.53 8.30 9.29
N ARG A 105 0.92 9.29 8.64
CA ARG A 105 1.45 10.65 8.59
C ARG A 105 0.53 11.60 9.36
N ARG A 106 1.14 12.47 10.16
CA ARG A 106 0.45 13.59 10.77
C ARG A 106 0.31 14.71 9.74
N VAL A 107 -0.91 15.08 9.39
CA VAL A 107 -1.21 16.32 8.64
C VAL A 107 -2.22 17.11 9.46
N ALA A 108 -1.81 18.28 9.98
CA ALA A 108 -2.70 19.28 10.58
C ALA A 108 -3.81 18.73 11.52
N GLY A 109 -3.48 17.80 12.42
CA GLY A 109 -4.44 17.23 13.38
C GLY A 109 -5.17 15.96 12.94
N PHE A 110 -4.89 15.45 11.73
CA PHE A 110 -5.41 14.18 11.23
C PHE A 110 -4.27 13.16 11.04
N CYS A 111 -4.57 11.89 11.34
CA CYS A 111 -3.72 10.76 10.98
C CYS A 111 -4.16 10.26 9.61
N THR A 112 -3.36 10.52 8.58
CA THR A 112 -3.60 9.98 7.22
C THR A 112 -2.81 8.67 7.10
N TYR A 113 -3.47 7.62 6.60
CA TYR A 113 -2.86 6.31 6.41
C TYR A 113 -2.63 6.07 4.93
N MET A 114 -1.38 5.86 4.54
CA MET A 114 -0.99 5.59 3.17
C MET A 114 -0.39 4.19 3.08
N ILE A 115 -0.88 3.40 2.13
CA ILE A 115 -0.27 2.14 1.72
C ILE A 115 0.58 2.46 0.50
N LEU A 116 1.91 2.34 0.63
CA LEU A 116 2.82 2.40 -0.51
C LEU A 116 3.06 0.98 -1.02
N TRP A 117 2.88 0.81 -2.32
CA TRP A 117 3.16 -0.42 -3.05
C TRP A 117 4.46 -0.26 -3.82
N ASN A 118 5.46 -1.10 -3.52
CA ASN A 118 6.68 -1.21 -4.31
C ASN A 118 6.74 -2.63 -4.89
N LEU A 119 6.52 -2.74 -6.19
CA LEU A 119 6.68 -3.98 -6.94
C LEU A 119 8.16 -4.16 -7.30
N LEU A 120 8.71 -5.36 -7.08
CA LEU A 120 10.03 -5.73 -7.59
C LEU A 120 9.77 -6.85 -8.60
N VAL A 121 10.03 -6.58 -9.88
CA VAL A 121 9.89 -7.56 -10.95
C VAL A 121 11.09 -8.48 -10.88
N GLY A 122 10.87 -9.75 -10.52
CA GLY A 122 11.90 -10.78 -10.59
C GLY A 122 12.17 -11.12 -12.05
N THR A 123 13.24 -10.58 -12.64
CA THR A 123 13.73 -11.11 -13.91
C THR A 123 14.39 -12.46 -13.64
N ARG A 124 13.76 -13.55 -14.06
CA ARG A 124 14.50 -14.81 -14.20
C ARG A 124 15.55 -14.59 -15.29
N GLY A 125 16.84 -14.65 -14.92
CA GLY A 125 17.94 -14.81 -15.87
C GLY A 125 18.97 -13.68 -15.99
N PHE A 126 19.26 -12.89 -14.95
CA PHE A 126 20.51 -12.12 -14.95
C PHE A 126 21.66 -13.04 -14.51
N GLU A 127 22.32 -13.70 -15.46
CA GLU A 127 23.68 -14.22 -15.25
C GLU A 127 24.66 -13.05 -15.39
N PRO A 128 25.52 -12.78 -14.39
CA PRO A 128 26.56 -11.78 -14.53
C PRO A 128 27.55 -12.25 -15.60
N PRO A 129 28.07 -11.35 -16.46
CA PRO A 129 29.09 -11.74 -17.42
C PRO A 129 30.32 -12.24 -16.66
N THR A 130 30.66 -13.52 -16.84
CA THR A 130 31.96 -14.06 -16.47
C THR A 130 33.01 -13.39 -17.33
N THR A 131 33.79 -12.49 -16.73
CA THR A 131 35.10 -12.04 -17.22
C THR A 131 36.09 -13.19 -17.26
#